data_AF-A0A2W4CPE2-F1
#
_entry.id   AF-A0A2W4CPE2-F1
#
_cell.length_a   1.000
_cell.length_b   1.000
_cell.length_c   1.000
_cell.angle_alpha   90.00
_cell.angle_beta   90.00
_cell.angle_gamma   90.00
#
_symmetry.space_group_name_H-M   'P 1'
#
loop_
_entity.id
_entity.type
_entity.pdbx_description
1 polymer ?
#
loop_
_entity_poly.entity_id
_entity_poly.type
_entity_poly.pdbx_seq_one_letter_code
_entity_poly.pdbx_strand_id
1 'polypeptide(L)' 'MQQESFIEFALHRALRLELEINIGACDEVSAALSVKGQEDLVDAFEMACSLGPYDCIILDIERKALA' A
#
# COMPACT_ATOMS: atom_id res chain seq x y z
N MET A 1 -7.09 -12.55 3.12
CA MET A 1 -6.00 -11.85 2.41
C MET A 1 -4.70 -12.60 2.68
N GLN A 2 -3.85 -12.85 1.68
CA GLN A 2 -2.50 -13.36 1.94
C GLN A 2 -1.61 -12.17 2.30
N GLN A 3 -1.31 -11.96 3.60
CA GLN A 3 -0.63 -10.75 4.06
C GLN A 3 0.72 -10.56 3.37
N GLU A 4 1.49 -11.63 3.22
CA GLU A 4 2.80 -11.61 2.59
C GLU A 4 2.73 -11.13 1.13
N SER A 5 1.77 -11.64 0.35
CA SER A 5 1.59 -11.24 -1.07
C SER A 5 1.28 -9.75 -1.21
N PHE A 6 0.40 -9.22 -0.36
CA PHE A 6 0.06 -7.80 -0.39
C PHE A 6 1.22 -6.91 0.06
N ILE A 7 1.94 -7.32 1.11
CA ILE A 7 3.12 -6.58 1.60
C ILE A 7 4.20 -6.54 0.51
N GLU A 8 4.51 -7.67 -0.12
CA GLU A 8 5.48 -7.73 -1.22
C GLU A 8 5.07 -6.82 -2.39
N PHE A 9 3.78 -6.86 -2.76
CA PHE A 9 3.22 -6.00 -3.79
C PHE A 9 3.37 -4.50 -3.46
N ALA A 10 3.02 -4.11 -2.24
CA ALA A 10 3.14 -2.73 -1.77
C ALA A 10 4.62 -2.29 -1.74
N LEU A 11 5.52 -3.12 -1.20
CA LEU A 11 6.95 -2.83 -1.18
C LEU A 11 7.51 -2.63 -2.58
N HIS A 12 7.19 -3.52 -3.51
CA HIS A 12 7.68 -3.44 -4.88
C HIS A 12 7.21 -2.15 -5.58
N ARG A 13 5.96 -1.71 -5.33
CA ARG A 13 5.44 -0.46 -5.92
C ARG A 13 6.03 0.79 -5.28
N ALA A 14 6.21 0.79 -3.96
CA ALA A 14 6.86 1.90 -3.26
C ALA A 14 8.30 2.10 -3.74
N LEU A 15 9.09 1.01 -3.83
CA LEU A 15 10.45 1.06 -4.34
C LEU A 15 10.52 1.58 -5.78
N ARG A 16 9.59 1.18 -6.64
CA ARG A 16 9.55 1.62 -8.04
C ARG A 16 9.19 3.09 -8.20
N LEU A 17 8.44 3.65 -7.24
CA LEU A 17 8.08 5.06 -7.17
C LEU A 17 9.05 5.87 -6.29
N GLU A 18 10.15 5.27 -5.84
CA GLU A 18 11.12 5.90 -4.94
C GLU A 18 10.47 6.49 -3.66
N LEU A 19 9.42 5.82 -3.17
CA LEU A 19 8.71 6.17 -1.94
C LEU A 19 9.32 5.45 -0.73
N GLU A 20 9.42 6.15 0.38
CA GLU A 20 9.67 5.53 1.69
C GLU A 20 8.37 4.83 2.13
N ILE A 21 8.45 3.55 2.50
CA ILE A 21 7.31 2.76 2.97
C ILE A 21 7.63 2.08 4.30
N ASN A 22 6.67 2.07 5.20
CA ASN A 22 6.72 1.34 6.45
C ASN A 22 5.46 0.48 6.59
N ILE A 23 5.66 -0.81 6.85
CA ILE A 23 4.57 -1.78 7.00
C ILE A 23 4.14 -1.77 8.46
N GLY A 24 2.88 -1.37 8.69
CA GLY A 24 2.25 -1.36 9.99
C GLY A 24 1.54 -2.68 10.30
N ALA A 25 0.43 -2.58 11.04
CA ALA A 25 -0.40 -3.74 11.37
C ALA A 25 -0.98 -4.35 10.09
N CYS A 26 -0.73 -5.65 9.88
CA CYS A 26 -1.36 -6.44 8.83
C CYS A 26 -2.09 -7.61 9.48
N ASP A 27 -3.38 -7.75 9.16
CA ASP A 27 -4.24 -8.84 9.61
C ASP A 27 -4.88 -9.54 8.39
N GLU A 28 -5.85 -10.43 8.62
CA GLU A 28 -6.49 -11.21 7.54
C GLU A 28 -7.44 -10.40 6.63
N VAL A 29 -7.85 -9.21 7.07
CA VAL A 29 -8.88 -8.36 6.44
C VAL A 29 -8.38 -6.94 6.12
N SER A 30 -7.30 -6.48 6.74
CA SER A 30 -6.78 -5.12 6.63
C SER A 30 -5.24 -5.08 6.72
N ALA A 31 -4.64 -4.11 6.05
CA ALA A 31 -3.21 -3.84 6.09
C ALA A 31 -2.97 -2.33 6.19
N ALA A 32 -2.24 -1.92 7.23
CA ALA A 32 -1.85 -0.54 7.45
C ALA A 32 -0.46 -0.29 6.88
N LEU A 33 -0.35 0.71 6.01
CA LEU A 33 0.90 1.11 5.37
C LEU A 33 1.11 2.61 5.58
N SER A 34 2.33 3.00 5.92
CA SER A 34 2.73 4.41 5.95
C SER A 34 3.69 4.66 4.80
N VAL A 35 3.34 5.60 3.92
CA VAL A 35 4.18 5.99 2.78
C VAL A 35 4.54 7.47 2.86
N LYS A 36 5.77 7.78 2.43
CA LYS A 36 6.30 9.14 2.41
C LYS A 36 7.10 9.38 1.14
N GLY A 37 6.87 10.54 0.52
CA GLY A 37 7.53 10.95 -0.72
C GLY A 37 6.76 12.09 -1.37
N GLN A 38 6.91 12.26 -2.68
CA GLN A 38 6.15 13.28 -3.42
C GLN A 38 4.66 12.93 -3.48
N GLU A 39 3.81 13.94 -3.35
CA GLU A 39 2.35 13.77 -3.30
C GLU A 39 1.80 13.04 -4.54
N ASP A 40 2.20 13.46 -5.74
CA ASP A 40 1.80 12.82 -7.00
C ASP A 40 2.16 11.31 -7.06
N LEU A 41 3.29 10.93 -6.46
CA LEU A 41 3.75 9.54 -6.42
C LEU A 41 3.01 8.74 -5.35
N VAL A 42 2.69 9.37 -4.20
CA VAL A 42 1.84 8.78 -3.17
C VAL A 42 0.44 8.52 -3.72
N ASP A 43 -0.12 9.44 -4.50
CA ASP A 43 -1.41 9.26 -5.17
C ASP A 43 -1.36 8.11 -6.19
N ALA A 44 -0.29 8.06 -6.99
CA ALA A 44 -0.07 6.95 -7.93
C ALA A 44 0.07 5.61 -7.19
N PHE A 45 0.71 5.59 -6.01
CA PHE A 45 0.85 4.42 -5.15
C PHE A 45 -0.50 3.98 -4.59
N GLU A 46 -1.33 4.91 -4.10
CA GLU A 46 -2.66 4.63 -3.57
C GLU A 46 -3.57 3.99 -4.63
N MET A 47 -3.63 4.61 -5.81
CA MET A 47 -4.34 4.06 -6.97
C MET A 47 -3.78 2.71 -7.41
N ALA A 48 -2.48 2.50 -7.22
CA ALA A 48 -1.86 1.21 -7.43
C ALA A 48 -2.37 0.16 -6.43
N CYS A 49 -2.40 0.49 -5.15
CA CYS A 49 -2.88 -0.38 -4.09
C CYS A 49 -4.35 -0.73 -4.26
N SER A 50 -5.19 0.13 -4.86
CA SER A 50 -6.61 -0.17 -5.11
C SER A 50 -6.82 -1.32 -6.09
N LEU A 51 -5.83 -1.60 -6.95
CA LEU A 51 -5.88 -2.73 -7.87
C LEU A 51 -5.51 -4.05 -7.18
N GLY A 52 -4.72 -3.99 -6.11
CA GLY A 52 -4.23 -5.16 -5.38
C GLY A 52 -3.34 -6.12 -6.22
N PRO A 53 -2.77 -7.14 -5.57
CA PRO A 53 -2.20 -8.30 -6.26
C PRO A 53 -3.30 -9.22 -6.79
N TYR A 54 -2.96 -10.14 -7.71
CA TYR A 54 -3.93 -11.01 -8.39
C TYR A 54 -4.73 -11.95 -7.46
N ASP A 55 -4.21 -12.20 -6.26
CA ASP A 55 -4.75 -13.11 -5.26
C ASP A 55 -5.53 -12.39 -4.13
N CYS A 56 -5.62 -11.06 -4.18
CA CYS A 56 -6.37 -10.27 -3.19
C CYS A 56 -7.36 -9.32 -3.88
N ILE A 57 -8.55 -9.19 -3.29
CA ILE A 57 -9.54 -8.19 -3.68
C ILE A 57 -9.48 -7.07 -2.66
N ILE A 58 -9.20 -5.86 -3.12
CA ILE A 58 -9.20 -4.66 -2.28
C ILE A 58 -10.60 -4.05 -2.36
N LEU A 59 -11.27 -3.98 -1.21
CA LEU A 59 -12.63 -3.48 -1.11
C LEU A 59 -12.67 -1.98 -0.85
N ASP A 60 -11.72 -1.49 -0.06
CA ASP A 60 -11.66 -0.10 0.35
C ASP A 60 -10.22 0.32 0.66
N ILE A 61 -9.94 1.62 0.54
CA ILE A 61 -8.66 2.23 0.90
C ILE A 61 -8.93 3.49 1.70
N GLU A 62 -8.45 3.51 2.94
CA GLU A 62 -8.44 4.71 3.76
C GLU A 62 -7.05 5.34 3.76
N ARG A 63 -6.94 6.55 3.22
CA ARG A 63 -5.75 7.39 3.41
C ARG A 63 -5.97 8.36 4.57
N LYS A 64 -5.02 8.39 5.50
CA LYS A 64 -4.94 9.39 6.57
C LYS A 64 -3.62 10.12 6.46
N ALA A 65 -3.68 11.44 6.31
CA ALA A 65 -2.48 12.27 6.42
C ALA A 65 -2.02 12.25 7.88
N LEU A 66 -0.79 11.81 8.12
CA LEU A 66 -0.14 11.95 9.41
C LEU A 66 0.27 13.42 9.55
N ALA A 67 -0.41 14.13 10.45
CA ALA A 67 -0.17 15.55 10.77
C ALA A 67 1.12 15.74 11.57
#